data_AF-A0A7X7NZW1-F1
#
_entry.id   AF-A0A7X7NZW1-F1
#
_cell.length_a   1.000
_cell.length_b   1.000
_cell.length_c   1.000
_cell.angle_alpha   90.00
_cell.angle_beta   90.00
_cell.angle_gamma   90.00
#
_symmetry.space_group_name_H-M   'P 1'
#
loop_
_entity.id
_entity.type
_entity.pdbx_description
1 polymer ?
#
loop_
_entity_poly.entity_id
_entity_poly.type
_entity_poly.pdbx_seq_one_letter_code
_entity_poly.pdbx_strand_id
1 'polypeptide(L)' 'RYNIKVNNNLGSVDEELFDGASITVEKAENQAILSDIFAVVDLQPPTAGKLIMTVNGVPAGFTTPIFPGSNIQIKWE' A
#
# COMPACT_ATOMS: atom_id res chain seq x y z
N ARG A 1 -3.54 -8.15 5.51
CA ARG A 1 -2.06 -8.37 5.61
C ARG A 1 -1.68 -8.34 7.09
N TYR A 2 -0.51 -8.85 7.49
CA TYR A 2 -0.07 -8.87 8.89
C TYR A 2 1.23 -8.08 9.02
N ASN A 3 1.37 -7.32 10.11
CA ASN A 3 2.63 -6.72 10.53
C ASN A 3 3.19 -7.57 11.66
N ILE A 4 4.48 -7.91 11.55
CA ILE A 4 5.19 -8.62 12.61
C ILE A 4 5.98 -7.57 13.37
N LYS A 5 5.87 -7.56 14.69
CA LYS A 5 6.71 -6.77 15.58
C LYS A 5 7.58 -7.69 16.43
N VAL A 6 8.87 -7.42 16.50
CA VAL A 6 9.84 -8.08 17.37
C VAL A 6 10.28 -7.05 18.41
N ASN A 7 10.11 -7.37 19.70
CA ASN A 7 10.43 -6.48 20.82
C ASN A 7 9.80 -5.07 20.67
N ASN A 8 8.52 -5.01 20.29
CA ASN A 8 7.74 -3.80 19.97
C ASN A 8 8.17 -3.00 18.72
N ASN A 9 9.21 -3.41 17.99
CA ASN A 9 9.63 -2.76 16.73
C ASN A 9 9.13 -3.54 15.52
N LEU A 10 8.89 -2.87 14.39
CA LEU A 10 8.48 -3.52 13.14
C LEU A 10 9.60 -4.47 12.68
N GLY A 11 9.30 -5.76 12.67
CA GLY A 11 10.27 -6.80 12.36
C GLY A 11 10.31 -7.13 10.86
N SER A 12 11.51 -7.46 10.38
CA SER A 12 11.69 -8.00 9.03
C SER A 12 11.49 -9.52 9.02
N VAL A 13 11.20 -10.10 7.85
CA VAL A 13 11.11 -11.57 7.68
C VAL A 13 12.47 -12.23 7.90
N ASP A 14 13.56 -11.50 7.65
CA ASP A 14 14.94 -11.99 7.77
C ASP A 14 15.62 -11.60 9.10
N GLU A 15 14.85 -11.09 10.07
CA GLU A 15 15.39 -10.69 11.37
C GLU A 15 15.69 -11.92 12.26
N GLU A 16 16.91 -12.01 12.78
CA GLU A 16 17.30 -13.05 13.72
C GLU A 16 16.57 -12.89 15.07
N LEU A 17 16.00 -14.00 15.55
CA LEU A 17 15.29 -14.04 16.83
C LEU A 17 16.21 -14.58 17.93
N PHE A 18 16.23 -13.90 19.06
CA PHE A 18 16.96 -14.33 20.26
C PHE A 18 16.00 -14.93 21.30
N ASP A 19 16.52 -15.81 22.15
CA ASP A 19 15.72 -16.45 23.19
C ASP A 19 15.15 -15.40 24.16
N GLY A 20 13.85 -15.46 24.42
CA GLY A 20 13.11 -14.44 25.17
C GLY A 20 12.58 -13.25 24.35
N ALA A 21 12.75 -13.23 23.02
CA ALA A 21 12.17 -12.20 22.18
C ALA A 21 10.62 -12.21 22.21
N SER A 22 10.02 -11.03 22.31
CA SER A 22 8.57 -10.86 22.23
C SER A 22 8.13 -10.64 20.79
N ILE A 23 7.27 -11.51 20.26
CA ILE A 23 6.74 -11.40 18.90
C ILE A 23 5.26 -11.05 18.98
N THR A 24 4.88 -9.92 18.38
CA THR A 24 3.49 -9.51 18.24
C THR A 24 3.11 -9.55 16.77
N VAL A 25 2.08 -10.33 16.43
CA VAL A 25 1.51 -10.34 15.07
C VAL A 25 0.25 -9.52 15.10
N GLU A 26 0.30 -8.34 14.49
CA GLU A 26 -0.86 -7.48 14.35
C GLU A 26 -1.46 -7.70 12.97
N LYS A 27 -2.79 -7.86 12.90
CA LYS A 27 -3.48 -7.71 11.63
C LYS A 27 -3.25 -6.26 11.23
N ALA A 28 -2.46 -6.04 10.17
CA ALA A 28 -2.30 -4.71 9.63
C ALA A 28 -3.72 -4.21 9.33
N GLU A 29 -4.11 -3.08 9.91
CA GLU A 29 -5.31 -2.37 9.46
C GLU A 29 -5.21 -2.34 7.94
N ASN A 30 -6.25 -2.83 7.25
CA ASN A 30 -6.21 -3.10 5.82
C ASN A 30 -5.77 -1.84 5.08
N GLN A 31 -4.47 -1.72 4.84
CA GLN A 31 -3.90 -0.55 4.22
C GLN A 31 -4.19 -0.72 2.75
N ALA A 32 -5.21 0.00 2.30
CA ALA A 32 -5.60 0.01 0.91
C ALA A 32 -4.40 0.47 0.08
N ILE A 33 -4.24 -0.14 -1.07
CA ILE A 33 -3.27 0.28 -2.08
C ILE A 33 -4.03 0.95 -3.24
N LEU A 34 -3.33 1.76 -4.02
CA LEU A 34 -3.94 2.50 -5.12
C LEU A 34 -4.71 1.59 -6.08
N SER A 35 -4.24 0.37 -6.36
CA SER A 35 -4.95 -0.56 -7.24
C SER A 35 -6.33 -0.97 -6.74
N ASP A 36 -6.59 -0.88 -5.43
CA ASP A 36 -7.90 -1.23 -4.85
C ASP A 36 -9.00 -0.27 -5.32
N ILE A 37 -8.64 0.95 -5.75
CA ILE A 37 -9.57 1.93 -6.32
C ILE A 37 -10.17 1.44 -7.64
N PHE A 38 -9.43 0.69 -8.46
CA PHE A 38 -9.93 0.19 -9.74
C PHE A 38 -11.05 -0.85 -9.58
N ALA A 39 -11.20 -1.45 -8.40
CA ALA A 39 -12.30 -2.37 -8.12
C ALA A 39 -13.62 -1.65 -7.80
N VAL A 40 -13.55 -0.38 -7.38
CA VAL A 40 -14.70 0.38 -6.88
C VAL A 40 -15.05 1.58 -7.76
N VAL A 41 -14.12 2.03 -8.61
CA VAL A 41 -14.32 3.09 -9.60
C VAL A 41 -14.28 2.47 -10.99
N ASP A 42 -15.36 2.66 -11.74
CA ASP A 42 -15.38 2.31 -13.15
C ASP A 42 -14.59 3.38 -13.93
N LEU A 43 -13.37 3.02 -14.31
CA LEU A 43 -12.54 3.83 -15.21
C LEU A 43 -12.69 3.25 -16.61
N GLN A 44 -13.03 4.11 -17.57
CA GLN A 44 -13.06 3.76 -18.98
C GLN A 44 -11.71 4.15 -19.60
N PRO A 45 -10.72 3.23 -19.68
CA PRO A 45 -9.45 3.56 -20.27
C PRO A 45 -9.61 3.85 -21.77
N PRO A 46 -8.91 4.85 -22.32
CA PRO A 46 -8.81 5.04 -23.76
C PRO A 46 -8.11 3.83 -24.41
N THR A 47 -8.35 3.65 -25.72
CA THR A 47 -7.77 2.56 -26.52
C THR A 47 -6.25 2.61 -26.65
N ALA A 48 -5.64 3.76 -26.37
CA ALA A 48 -4.20 3.97 -26.31
C ALA A 48 -3.86 5.05 -25.27
N GLY A 49 -2.67 4.94 -24.69
CA GLY A 49 -2.14 5.91 -23.73
C GLY A 49 -1.45 5.25 -22.55
N LYS A 50 -0.49 5.96 -21.96
CA LYS A 50 0.21 5.59 -20.75
C LYS A 50 -0.58 6.06 -19.54
N LEU A 51 -0.90 5.13 -18.65
CA LEU A 51 -1.47 5.44 -17.36
C LEU A 51 -0.43 6.18 -16.49
N ILE A 52 -0.76 7.40 -16.07
CA ILE A 52 0.02 8.18 -15.11
C ILE A 52 -0.83 8.35 -13.86
N MET A 53 -0.24 8.02 -12.71
CA MET A 53 -0.91 8.09 -11.42
C MET A 53 -0.10 8.93 -10.44
N THR A 54 -0.80 9.74 -9.65
CA THR A 54 -0.22 10.47 -8.53
C THR A 54 -1.08 10.31 -7.27
N VAL A 55 -0.42 10.28 -6.12
CA VAL A 55 -1.05 10.32 -4.79
C VAL A 55 -0.47 11.50 -4.06
N ASN A 56 -1.32 12.42 -3.62
CA ASN A 56 -0.94 13.66 -2.95
C ASN A 56 0.10 14.47 -3.76
N GLY A 57 -0.04 14.47 -5.09
CA GLY A 57 0.86 15.19 -6.01
C GLY A 57 2.19 14.48 -6.32
N VAL A 58 2.47 13.32 -5.71
CA VAL A 58 3.70 12.55 -5.94
C VAL A 58 3.42 11.38 -6.90
N PRO A 59 4.33 11.06 -7.84
CA PRO A 59 4.20 9.89 -8.70
C PRO A 59 3.95 8.61 -7.90
N ALA A 60 2.94 7.86 -8.30
CA ALA A 60 2.49 6.66 -7.61
C ALA A 60 2.48 5.44 -8.54
N GLY A 61 2.67 4.26 -7.94
CA GLY A 61 2.49 2.97 -8.58
C GLY A 61 1.25 2.26 -8.07
N PHE A 62 0.93 1.11 -8.67
CA PHE A 62 -0.24 0.31 -8.31
C PHE A 62 -0.26 -0.12 -6.83
N THR A 63 0.90 -0.38 -6.26
CA THR A 63 1.05 -0.83 -4.86
C THR A 63 1.26 0.33 -3.89
N THR A 64 1.22 1.58 -4.35
CA THR A 64 1.38 2.74 -3.47
C THR A 64 0.27 2.72 -2.42
N PRO A 65 0.61 2.77 -1.12
CA PRO A 65 -0.37 2.79 -0.05
C PRO A 65 -1.19 4.08 -0.10
N ILE A 66 -2.48 3.97 0.14
CA ILE A 66 -3.42 5.09 0.23
C ILE A 66 -4.10 5.09 1.59
N PHE A 67 -4.46 6.28 2.05
CA PHE A 67 -5.07 6.53 3.36
C PHE A 67 -6.36 7.33 3.21
N PRO A 68 -7.28 7.28 4.18
CA PRO A 68 -8.44 8.18 4.20
C PRO A 68 -8.01 9.64 4.00
N GLY A 69 -8.63 10.32 3.04
CA GLY A 69 -8.30 11.71 2.67
C GLY A 69 -7.16 11.88 1.65
N SER A 70 -6.55 10.79 1.16
CA SER A 70 -5.56 10.88 0.08
C SER A 70 -6.17 11.46 -1.19
N ASN A 71 -5.46 12.38 -1.85
CA ASN A 71 -5.84 12.90 -3.15
C ASN A 71 -5.21 12.04 -4.24
N ILE A 72 -6.05 11.42 -5.07
CA ILE A 72 -5.62 10.49 -6.12
C ILE A 72 -5.91 11.13 -7.47
N GLN A 73 -4.90 11.20 -8.33
CA GLN A 73 -5.03 11.68 -9.70
C GLN A 73 -4.64 10.57 -10.68
N ILE A 74 -5.51 10.30 -11.63
CA ILE A 74 -5.32 9.27 -12.67
C ILE A 74 -5.54 9.95 -14.02
N LYS A 75 -4.56 9.85 -14.91
CA LYS A 75 -4.64 10.40 -16.27
C LYS A 75 -4.01 9.43 -17.28
N TRP A 76 -4.40 9.58 -18.54
CA TRP A 76 -3.80 8.89 -19.68
C TRP A 76 -3.09 9.92 -20.56
N GLU A 77 -1.86 9.61 -20.95
CA GLU A 77 -1.03 10.41 -21.87
C GLU A 77 -0.62 9.64 -23.12
#